data_AF-A0A6A3HQJ7-F1
#
_entry.id   AF-A0A6A3HQJ7-F1
#
_cell.length_a   1.000
_cell.length_b   1.000
_cell.length_c   1.000
_cell.angle_alpha   90.00
_cell.angle_beta   90.00
_cell.angle_gamma   90.00
#
_symmetry.space_group_name_H-M   'P 1'
#
loop_
_entity.id
_entity.type
_entity.pdbx_description
1 polymer ?
#
loop_
_entity_poly.entity_id
_entity_poly.type
_entity_poly.pdbx_seq_one_letter_code
_entity_poly.pdbx_strand_id
1 'polypeptide(L)'
;MVRVNGMVGIPHVPDSGADRTMISRSVVVSLTKFSPDLKLTKLEAPVSVYRDNGRQIEWLEKATVALELVTTVGPVYMRDVECLVLDCDMEELLSVNYAMKSIVVERMIEQLAGVSLLEEEKDEFRVGDEPVPANS
;
A
#
# COMPACT_ATOMS: atom_id res chain seq x y z
N MET A 1 -11.08 2.83 8.29
CA MET A 1 -12.09 3.38 7.36
C MET A 1 -11.35 4.02 6.20
N VAL A 2 -11.86 3.87 4.99
CA VAL A 2 -11.29 4.49 3.78
C VAL A 2 -12.35 5.35 3.12
N ARG A 3 -11.96 6.51 2.61
CA ARG A 3 -12.82 7.36 1.81
C ARG A 3 -12.49 7.18 0.33
N VAL A 4 -13.49 6.81 -0.46
CA VAL A 4 -13.36 6.51 -1.89
C VAL A 4 -13.85 7.70 -2.71
N ASN A 5 -13.01 8.17 -3.63
CA ASN A 5 -13.20 9.38 -4.45
C ASN A 5 -13.57 10.63 -3.66
N GLY A 6 -13.23 10.71 -2.36
CA GLY A 6 -13.67 11.79 -1.48
C GLY A 6 -15.16 11.77 -1.10
N MET A 7 -15.94 10.81 -1.61
CA MET A 7 -17.40 10.80 -1.53
C MET A 7 -17.94 9.79 -0.52
N VAL A 8 -17.52 8.52 -0.64
CA VAL A 8 -18.12 7.41 0.13
C VAL A 8 -17.10 6.90 1.15
N GLY A 9 -17.47 6.92 2.43
CA GLY A 9 -16.67 6.32 3.50
C GLY A 9 -17.11 4.89 3.75
N ILE A 10 -16.18 3.93 3.69
CA ILE A 10 -16.45 2.50 3.89
C ILE A 10 -15.45 1.87 4.86
N PRO A 11 -15.81 0.77 5.54
CA PRO A 11 -14.85 -0.07 6.25
C PRO A 11 -13.72 -0.52 5.32
N HIS A 12 -12.52 -0.58 5.88
CA HIS A 12 -11.31 -1.01 5.18
C HIS A 12 -10.78 -2.23 5.90
N VAL A 13 -10.68 -3.34 5.18
CA VAL A 13 -10.11 -4.59 5.67
C VAL A 13 -8.80 -4.84 4.91
N PRO A 14 -7.64 -4.65 5.55
CA PRO A 14 -6.36 -5.02 4.97
C PRO A 14 -6.28 -6.55 4.86
N ASP A 15 -6.05 -7.04 3.65
CA ASP A 15 -5.83 -8.46 3.37
C ASP A 15 -4.41 -8.64 2.79
N SER A 16 -3.51 -9.22 3.58
CA SER A 16 -2.14 -9.50 3.14
C SER A 16 -2.03 -10.70 2.20
N GLY A 17 -3.06 -11.55 2.15
CA GLY A 17 -3.13 -12.70 1.24
C GLY A 17 -3.72 -12.36 -0.13
N ALA A 18 -4.29 -11.15 -0.29
CA ALA A 18 -4.86 -10.71 -1.55
C ALA A 18 -3.78 -10.19 -2.52
N ASP A 19 -3.84 -10.62 -3.78
CA ASP A 19 -2.98 -10.11 -4.86
C ASP A 19 -3.53 -8.83 -5.51
N ARG A 20 -4.82 -8.56 -5.29
CA ARG A 20 -5.56 -7.44 -5.89
C ARG A 20 -6.51 -6.82 -4.88
N THR A 21 -6.78 -5.54 -5.06
CA THR A 21 -7.78 -4.82 -4.28
C THR A 21 -9.13 -5.02 -4.90
N MET A 22 -10.14 -5.13 -4.05
CA MET A 22 -11.50 -5.47 -4.43
C MET A 22 -12.44 -4.46 -3.79
N ILE A 23 -13.42 -4.03 -4.58
CA ILE A 23 -14.49 -3.15 -4.15
C ILE A 23 -15.81 -3.82 -4.51
N SER A 24 -16.80 -3.75 -3.63
CA SER A 24 -18.09 -4.37 -3.91
C SER A 24 -18.90 -3.59 -4.94
N ARG A 25 -19.79 -4.31 -5.61
CA ARG A 25 -20.77 -3.74 -6.54
C ARG A 25 -21.65 -2.69 -5.86
N SER A 26 -22.08 -2.93 -4.62
CA SER A 26 -22.92 -1.99 -3.85
C SER A 26 -22.22 -0.64 -3.62
N VAL A 27 -20.92 -0.67 -3.33
CA VAL A 27 -20.10 0.55 -3.21
C VAL A 27 -19.92 1.24 -4.55
N VAL A 28 -19.65 0.49 -5.64
CA VAL A 28 -19.55 1.07 -7.00
C VAL A 28 -20.85 1.77 -7.39
N VAL A 29 -22.01 1.15 -7.15
CA VAL A 29 -23.33 1.74 -7.40
C VAL A 29 -23.56 3.00 -6.55
N SER A 30 -23.04 3.03 -5.33
CA SER A 30 -23.10 4.23 -4.49
C SER A 30 -22.21 5.34 -5.04
N LEU A 31 -21.00 5.01 -5.52
CA LEU A 31 -20.07 5.97 -6.12
C LEU A 31 -20.60 6.56 -7.41
N THR A 32 -21.22 5.78 -8.30
CA THR A 32 -21.76 6.29 -9.57
C THR A 32 -22.85 7.35 -9.40
N LYS A 33 -23.53 7.38 -8.24
CA LYS A 33 -24.50 8.45 -7.91
C LYS A 33 -23.83 9.81 -7.70
N PHE A 34 -22.57 9.83 -7.27
CA PHE A 34 -21.85 11.05 -6.88
C PHE A 34 -20.67 11.37 -7.81
N SER A 35 -20.19 10.40 -8.60
CA SER A 35 -19.07 10.51 -9.53
C SER A 35 -19.49 9.89 -10.87
N PRO A 36 -20.17 10.66 -11.74
CA PRO A 36 -20.63 10.18 -13.05
C PRO A 36 -19.47 9.85 -14.00
N ASP A 37 -18.27 10.32 -13.68
CA ASP A 37 -17.01 10.08 -14.36
C ASP A 37 -16.24 8.85 -13.81
N LEU A 38 -16.83 8.08 -12.89
CA LEU A 38 -16.21 6.86 -12.37
C LEU A 38 -15.82 5.92 -13.51
N LYS A 39 -14.52 5.67 -13.64
CA LYS A 39 -13.97 4.79 -14.67
C LYS A 39 -14.19 3.33 -14.32
N LEU A 40 -15.32 2.79 -14.77
CA LEU A 40 -15.62 1.35 -14.76
C LEU A 40 -15.23 0.74 -16.10
N THR A 41 -14.34 -0.24 -16.08
CA THR A 41 -13.80 -0.88 -17.31
C THR A 41 -14.00 -2.39 -17.23
N LYS A 42 -14.39 -3.02 -18.34
CA LYS A 42 -14.35 -4.47 -18.47
C LYS A 42 -12.89 -4.95 -18.51
N LEU A 43 -12.63 -6.09 -17.88
CA LEU A 43 -11.33 -6.74 -17.97
C LEU A 43 -11.17 -7.37 -19.35
N GLU A 44 -9.96 -7.32 -19.91
CA GLU A 44 -9.64 -7.94 -21.20
C GLU A 44 -9.75 -9.48 -21.14
N ALA A 45 -9.43 -10.04 -19.98
CA ALA A 45 -9.66 -11.44 -19.64
C ALA A 45 -10.28 -11.51 -18.23
N PRO A 46 -11.28 -12.38 -17.99
CA PRO A 46 -11.80 -12.62 -16.65
C PRO A 46 -10.68 -13.04 -15.70
N VAL A 47 -10.69 -12.50 -14.49
CA VAL A 47 -9.89 -13.05 -13.40
C VAL A 47 -10.76 -14.09 -12.72
N SER A 48 -10.26 -15.32 -12.57
CA SER A 48 -11.05 -16.42 -12.00
C SER A 48 -10.27 -17.11 -10.89
N VAL A 49 -10.92 -17.34 -9.76
CA VAL A 49 -10.35 -18.06 -8.61
C VAL A 49 -11.27 -19.18 -8.20
N TYR A 50 -10.71 -20.37 -7.97
CA TYR A 50 -11.43 -21.50 -7.42
C TYR A 50 -11.42 -21.41 -5.91
N ARG A 51 -12.62 -21.46 -5.30
CA ARG A 51 -12.75 -21.66 -3.87
C ARG A 51 -12.52 -23.13 -3.51
N ASP A 52 -12.24 -23.40 -2.24
CA ASP A 52 -12.03 -24.75 -1.70
C ASP A 52 -13.20 -25.72 -1.93
N ASN A 53 -14.41 -25.19 -2.21
CA ASN A 53 -15.60 -25.98 -2.55
C ASN A 53 -15.77 -26.24 -4.07
N GLY A 54 -14.77 -25.93 -4.88
CA GLY A 54 -14.79 -26.09 -6.34
C GLY A 54 -15.60 -25.02 -7.09
N ARG A 55 -16.23 -24.06 -6.40
CA ARG A 55 -16.94 -22.95 -7.05
C ARG A 55 -15.92 -21.95 -7.59
N GLN A 56 -16.05 -21.63 -8.87
CA GLN A 56 -15.32 -20.56 -9.52
C GLN A 56 -15.98 -19.21 -9.20
N ILE A 57 -15.20 -18.25 -8.73
CA ILE A 57 -15.57 -16.84 -8.70
C ILE A 57 -14.89 -16.17 -9.88
N GLU A 58 -15.62 -15.36 -10.63
CA GLU A 58 -15.08 -14.59 -11.75
C GLU A 58 -15.29 -13.10 -11.53
N TRP A 59 -14.25 -12.34 -11.79
CA TRP A 59 -14.30 -10.88 -11.91
C TRP A 59 -14.26 -10.52 -13.38
N LEU A 60 -15.17 -9.64 -13.79
CA LEU A 60 -15.33 -9.21 -15.19
C LEU A 60 -14.99 -7.73 -15.38
N GLU A 61 -14.93 -6.97 -14.29
CA GLU A 61 -14.82 -5.52 -14.31
C GLU A 61 -13.86 -5.03 -13.24
N LYS A 62 -13.29 -3.85 -13.50
CA LYS A 62 -12.49 -3.07 -12.56
C LYS A 62 -12.98 -1.64 -12.50
N ALA A 63 -12.88 -1.03 -11.33
CA ALA A 63 -13.07 0.40 -11.12
C ALA A 63 -11.72 1.05 -10.79
N THR A 64 -11.46 2.22 -11.37
CA THR A 64 -10.32 3.06 -10.97
C THR A 64 -10.81 4.13 -10.00
N VAL A 65 -10.23 4.18 -8.80
CA VAL A 65 -10.67 5.06 -7.72
C VAL A 65 -9.51 5.78 -7.02
N ALA A 66 -9.80 6.89 -6.38
CA ALA A 66 -8.92 7.51 -5.40
C ALA A 66 -9.30 7.04 -3.99
N LEU A 67 -8.31 6.73 -3.17
CA LEU A 67 -8.49 6.28 -1.79
C LEU A 67 -7.82 7.25 -0.83
N GLU A 68 -8.52 7.58 0.25
CA GLU A 68 -7.99 8.33 1.39
C GLU A 68 -8.11 7.47 2.65
N LEU A 69 -6.98 7.06 3.20
CA LEU A 69 -6.92 6.27 4.43
C LEU A 69 -6.52 7.20 5.58
N VAL A 70 -7.37 7.31 6.59
CA VAL A 70 -7.02 8.02 7.82
C VAL A 70 -6.18 7.08 8.69
N THR A 71 -4.90 7.41 8.87
CA THR A 71 -3.99 6.65 9.74
C THR A 71 -3.65 7.46 10.99
N THR A 72 -3.00 6.82 11.97
CA THR A 72 -2.52 7.49 13.18
C THR A 72 -1.45 8.55 12.93
N VAL A 73 -0.77 8.49 11.78
CA VAL A 73 0.31 9.42 11.39
C VAL A 73 -0.20 10.51 10.44
N GLY A 74 -1.45 10.41 9.98
CA GLY A 74 -2.07 11.34 9.03
C GLY A 74 -2.82 10.63 7.91
N PRO A 75 -3.50 11.39 7.04
CA PRO A 75 -4.18 10.83 5.88
C PRO A 75 -3.16 10.37 4.81
N VAL A 76 -3.36 9.18 4.28
CA VAL A 76 -2.63 8.64 3.13
C VAL A 76 -3.53 8.70 1.91
N TYR A 77 -3.08 9.37 0.85
CA TYR A 77 -3.81 9.54 -0.39
C TYR A 77 -3.23 8.67 -1.50
N MET A 78 -4.08 7.87 -2.12
CA MET A 78 -3.74 7.08 -3.30
C MET A 78 -4.66 7.48 -4.45
N ARG A 79 -4.08 7.68 -5.64
CA ARG A 79 -4.82 7.98 -6.87
C ARG A 79 -4.74 6.78 -7.80
N ASP A 80 -5.70 6.69 -8.70
CA ASP A 80 -5.72 5.69 -9.78
C ASP A 80 -5.59 4.23 -9.30
N VAL A 81 -6.16 3.91 -8.13
CA VAL A 81 -6.16 2.56 -7.58
C VAL A 81 -7.14 1.71 -8.38
N GLU A 82 -6.64 0.65 -9.00
CA GLU A 82 -7.48 -0.33 -9.69
C GLU A 82 -8.03 -1.36 -8.70
N CYS A 83 -9.36 -1.41 -8.61
CA CYS A 83 -10.10 -2.33 -7.76
C CYS A 83 -10.92 -3.29 -8.64
N LEU A 84 -10.78 -4.59 -8.44
CA LEU A 84 -11.69 -5.58 -9.02
C LEU A 84 -13.09 -5.41 -8.43
N VAL A 85 -14.12 -5.42 -9.26
CA VAL A 85 -15.49 -5.27 -8.77
C VAL A 85 -16.05 -6.63 -8.39
N LEU A 86 -16.21 -6.85 -7.08
CA LEU A 86 -16.82 -8.07 -6.55
C LEU A 86 -18.34 -7.94 -6.58
N ASP A 87 -19.01 -8.90 -7.19
CA ASP A 87 -20.47 -8.96 -7.19
C ASP A 87 -20.97 -9.52 -5.85
N CYS A 88 -21.06 -8.63 -4.87
CA CYS A 88 -21.45 -8.92 -3.49
C CYS A 88 -22.09 -7.68 -2.87
N ASP A 89 -23.00 -7.91 -1.91
CA ASP A 89 -23.71 -6.86 -1.18
C ASP A 89 -22.90 -6.29 -0.01
N MET A 90 -21.71 -6.83 0.30
CA MET A 90 -20.85 -6.28 1.36
C MET A 90 -20.50 -4.82 1.08
N GLU A 91 -20.54 -3.95 2.09
CA GLU A 91 -20.24 -2.52 1.93
C GLU A 91 -18.80 -2.19 2.37
N GLU A 92 -17.83 -3.04 2.02
CA GLU A 92 -16.44 -2.93 2.50
C GLU A 92 -15.43 -2.92 1.36
N LEU A 93 -14.26 -2.31 1.61
CA LEU A 93 -13.08 -2.44 0.74
C LEU A 93 -12.16 -3.53 1.28
N LEU A 94 -11.94 -4.56 0.47
CA LEU A 94 -10.90 -5.55 0.70
C LEU A 94 -9.69 -5.14 -0.12
N SER A 95 -8.60 -4.73 0.53
CA SER A 95 -7.42 -4.30 -0.22
C SER A 95 -6.24 -5.21 0.07
N VAL A 96 -5.39 -5.43 -0.94
CA VAL A 96 -3.99 -5.77 -0.67
C VAL A 96 -3.47 -4.79 0.36
N ASN A 97 -2.74 -5.26 1.37
CA ASN A 97 -2.24 -4.42 2.45
C ASN A 97 -1.37 -3.23 1.93
N TYR A 98 -2.02 -2.14 1.50
CA TYR A 98 -1.37 -0.93 0.97
C TYR A 98 -0.74 -0.12 2.09
N ALA A 99 -1.33 -0.19 3.29
CA ALA A 99 -0.78 0.43 4.48
C ALA A 99 0.67 -0.06 4.71
N MET A 100 0.96 -1.34 4.50
CA MET A 100 2.32 -1.83 4.62
C MET A 100 3.25 -1.27 3.53
N LYS A 101 2.84 -1.21 2.26
CA LYS A 101 3.74 -0.75 1.18
C LYS A 101 4.03 0.75 1.24
N SER A 102 3.03 1.60 1.51
CA SER A 102 3.22 3.06 1.57
C SER A 102 3.98 3.48 2.83
N ILE A 103 3.64 2.92 4.00
CA ILE A 103 4.32 3.23 5.26
C ILE A 103 5.74 2.67 5.26
N VAL A 104 5.99 1.52 4.63
CA VAL A 104 7.36 1.00 4.45
C VAL A 104 8.20 1.93 3.59
N VAL A 105 7.65 2.49 2.50
CA VAL A 105 8.40 3.45 1.67
C VAL A 105 8.71 4.73 2.45
N GLU A 106 7.75 5.33 3.16
CA GLU A 106 7.99 6.55 3.94
C GLU A 106 9.00 6.31 5.07
N ARG A 107 8.87 5.22 5.84
CA ARG A 107 9.87 4.87 6.87
C ARG A 107 11.24 4.53 6.29
N MET A 108 11.31 3.90 5.12
CA MET A 108 12.58 3.65 4.44
C MET A 108 13.22 4.96 3.95
N ILE A 109 12.44 5.92 3.45
CA ILE A 109 12.94 7.25 3.08
C ILE A 109 13.43 7.99 4.33
N GLU A 110 12.71 7.95 5.45
CA GLU A 110 13.18 8.52 6.72
C GLU A 110 14.47 7.86 7.21
N GLN A 111 14.58 6.54 7.11
CA GLN A 111 15.82 5.83 7.46
C GLN A 111 16.97 6.15 6.51
N LEU A 112 16.72 6.33 5.21
CA LEU A 112 17.73 6.73 4.22
C LEU A 112 18.17 8.19 4.39
N ALA A 113 17.24 9.09 4.74
CA ALA A 113 17.54 10.50 5.03
C ALA A 113 18.31 10.67 6.35
N GLY A 114 18.23 9.68 7.26
CA GLY A 114 19.04 9.61 8.48
C GLY A 114 20.48 9.10 8.26
N VAL A 115 20.79 8.51 7.10
CA VAL A 115 22.16 8.16 6.71
C VAL A 115 22.79 9.38 6.05
N SER A 116 23.07 10.40 6.86
CA SER A 116 24.05 11.40 6.47
C SER A 116 25.41 10.70 6.41
N LEU A 117 25.91 10.56 5.19
CA LEU A 117 27.33 10.37 4.87
C LEU A 117 28.13 11.49 5.54
N LEU A 118 28.51 11.30 6.79
CA LEU A 118 29.66 11.97 7.39
C LEU A 118 30.57 10.87 7.91
N GLU A 119 31.42 10.42 6.98
CA GLU A 119 32.72 9.87 7.29
C GLU A 119 33.43 10.80 8.28
N GLU A 120 33.80 10.28 9.44
CA GLU A 120 35.19 10.34 9.84
C GLU A 120 35.56 8.94 10.30
N GLU A 121 35.97 8.10 9.33
CA GLU A 121 36.88 7.02 9.66
C GLU A 121 38.12 7.67 10.28
N LYS A 122 38.16 7.72 11.61
CA LYS A 122 39.42 7.92 12.33
C LYS A 122 40.25 6.66 12.14
N ASP A 123 40.92 6.61 10.99
CA ASP A 123 42.01 5.70 10.72
C ASP A 123 43.14 6.04 11.70
N GLU A 124 43.17 5.32 12.81
CA GLU A 124 44.19 5.45 13.85
C GLU A 124 45.47 4.77 13.36
N PHE A 125 46.13 5.36 12.36
CA PHE A 125 47.48 4.96 11.98
C PHE A 125 48.41 5.17 13.17
N ARG A 126 48.81 4.07 13.82
CA ARG A 126 49.84 4.04 14.85
C ARG A 126 51.17 4.40 14.20
N VAL A 127 51.50 5.69 14.16
CA VAL A 127 52.83 6.17 13.84
C VAL A 127 53.75 5.65 14.95
N GLY A 128 54.71 4.81 14.55
CA GLY A 128 55.71 4.29 15.44
C GLY A 128 56.54 5.42 16.04
N ASP A 129 56.73 5.35 17.35
CA ASP A 129 57.88 5.94 18.01
C ASP A 129 58.38 4.91 19.03
N GLU A 130 59.43 4.20 18.66
CA GLU A 130 60.30 3.54 19.61
C GLU A 130 61.32 4.56 20.10
N PRO A 131 61.47 4.70 21.43
CA PRO A 131 62.81 4.87 21.96
C PRO A 131 63.10 3.90 23.11
N VAL A 132 64.17 3.13 22.92
CA VAL A 132 64.92 2.32 23.91
C VAL A 132 65.61 3.25 24.94
N PRO A 133 66.21 2.74 26.04
CA PRO A 133 65.66 2.40 27.37
C PRO A 133 66.14 3.39 28.48
N ALA A 134 65.77 3.17 29.74
CA ALA A 134 66.54 3.67 30.89
C ALA A 134 66.69 2.59 31.97
N ASN A 135 67.94 2.23 32.24
CA ASN A 135 68.39 1.29 33.27
C ASN A 135 68.05 1.80 34.68
N SER A 136 67.65 0.89 35.58
CA SER A 136 68.07 0.84 37.00
C SER A 136 67.75 -0.53 37.59
#